data_AF-A0A7C5DSL8-F1
#
_entry.id   AF-A0A7C5DSL8-F1
#
_cell.length_a   1.000
_cell.length_b   1.000
_cell.length_c   1.000
_cell.angle_alpha   90.00
_cell.angle_beta   90.00
_cell.angle_gamma   90.00
#
_symmetry.space_group_name_H-M   'P 1'
#
loop_
_entity.id
_entity.type
_entity.pdbx_description
1 polymer ?
#
loop_
_entity_poly.entity_id
_entity_poly.type
_entity_poly.pdbx_seq_one_letter_code
_entity_poly.pdbx_strand_id
1 'polypeptide(L)'
;MRWLVMAAMVGGTVAMAAPPSWAAGLLEELVWMRDSLVEVSYFCALAAVAPTYRDQHILAMRVVNVLEGSGGPHFDPRLASEDMPGILPRLEGLAQALAQRDLPPEDKEALKFSLENVRVFLSLALEAALRGAGSRRLVRGALSMRQAYAFILAALGPEDPRLAYLGGIRPLLYRYGLPPTP
;
A
#
# COMPACT_ATOMS: atom_id res chain seq x y z
N MET A 1 -56.20 -3.04 23.06
CA MET A 1 -55.16 -1.99 23.02
C MET A 1 -53.83 -2.69 23.31
N ARG A 2 -52.96 -2.92 22.31
CA ARG A 2 -51.86 -2.00 21.91
C ARG A 2 -51.03 -1.64 23.15
N TRP A 3 -49.78 -2.07 23.35
CA TRP A 3 -48.58 -1.93 22.51
C TRP A 3 -47.54 -3.01 22.91
N LEU A 4 -47.16 -3.95 22.05
CA LEU A 4 -45.95 -3.93 21.19
C LEU A 4 -45.15 -2.62 21.16
N VAL A 5 -43.93 -2.63 21.71
CA VAL A 5 -42.76 -1.98 21.08
C VAL A 5 -41.59 -2.95 21.18
N MET A 6 -41.28 -3.54 20.02
CA MET A 6 -40.01 -4.18 19.73
C MET A 6 -38.86 -3.21 20.01
N ALA A 7 -37.96 -3.57 20.90
CA ALA A 7 -36.58 -3.10 20.85
C ALA A 7 -35.72 -4.22 20.27
N ALA A 8 -35.92 -4.50 18.98
CA ALA A 8 -34.91 -5.17 18.19
C ALA A 8 -33.78 -4.15 17.98
N MET A 9 -32.87 -4.07 18.95
CA MET A 9 -31.59 -3.40 18.71
C MET A 9 -30.88 -4.17 17.61
N VAL A 10 -30.77 -3.50 16.46
CA VAL A 10 -29.95 -3.84 15.30
C VAL A 10 -28.48 -3.75 15.74
N GLY A 11 -28.06 -4.68 16.60
CA GLY A 11 -26.68 -4.96 16.92
C GLY A 11 -26.14 -5.94 15.91
N GLY A 12 -26.03 -5.51 14.65
CA GLY A 12 -25.30 -6.24 13.63
C GLY A 12 -23.81 -6.19 13.97
N THR A 13 -23.37 -6.94 14.97
CA THR A 13 -21.99 -7.41 15.00
C THR A 13 -21.85 -8.28 13.76
N VAL A 14 -21.36 -7.70 12.67
CA VAL A 14 -20.84 -8.48 11.56
C VAL A 14 -19.70 -9.27 12.17
N ALA A 15 -19.98 -10.50 12.58
CA ALA A 15 -18.93 -11.43 12.97
C ALA A 15 -18.05 -11.55 11.73
N MET A 16 -16.89 -10.88 11.75
CA MET A 16 -15.90 -11.07 10.70
C MET A 16 -15.60 -12.56 10.71
N ALA A 17 -15.93 -13.23 9.61
CA ALA A 17 -15.61 -14.64 9.44
C ALA A 17 -14.11 -14.78 9.68
N ALA A 18 -13.72 -15.82 10.43
CA ALA A 18 -12.30 -16.08 10.66
C ALA A 18 -11.57 -16.14 9.30
N PRO A 19 -10.36 -15.57 9.19
CA PRO A 19 -9.60 -15.62 7.95
C PRO A 19 -9.51 -17.06 7.43
N PRO A 20 -9.57 -17.27 6.10
CA PRO A 20 -9.31 -18.59 5.54
C PRO A 20 -7.93 -19.09 5.99
N SER A 21 -7.79 -20.38 6.30
CA SER A 21 -6.53 -20.95 6.78
C SER A 21 -5.36 -20.75 5.79
N TRP A 22 -5.67 -20.62 4.50
CA TRP A 22 -4.69 -20.34 3.46
C TRP A 22 -4.16 -18.89 3.45
N ALA A 23 -4.88 -17.96 4.09
CA ALA A 23 -4.63 -16.52 4.03
C ALA A 23 -3.63 -16.01 5.08
N ALA A 24 -3.19 -16.82 6.05
CA ALA A 24 -2.29 -16.36 7.11
C ALA A 24 -1.01 -15.70 6.56
N GLY A 25 -0.26 -16.37 5.68
CA GLY A 25 0.94 -15.80 5.07
C GLY A 25 0.64 -14.61 4.13
N LEU A 26 -0.54 -14.59 3.49
CA LEU A 26 -0.97 -13.42 2.71
C LEU A 26 -1.18 -12.20 3.61
N LEU A 27 -1.83 -12.37 4.75
CA LEU A 27 -2.10 -11.29 5.69
C LEU A 27 -0.80 -10.69 6.25
N GLU A 28 0.18 -11.54 6.59
CA GLU A 28 1.50 -11.10 7.04
C GLU A 28 2.18 -10.22 5.98
N GLU A 29 2.18 -10.65 4.72
CA GLU A 29 2.74 -9.87 3.60
C GLU A 29 1.99 -8.54 3.40
N LEU A 30 0.66 -8.57 3.40
CA LEU A 30 -0.16 -7.37 3.21
C LEU A 30 -0.01 -6.37 4.38
N VAL A 31 0.13 -6.86 5.62
CA VAL A 31 0.40 -6.01 6.79
C VAL A 31 1.77 -5.35 6.66
N TRP A 32 2.79 -6.12 6.31
CA TRP A 32 4.12 -5.57 6.10
C TRP A 32 4.13 -4.52 4.98
N MET A 33 3.45 -4.79 3.86
CA MET A 33 3.30 -3.82 2.77
C MET A 33 2.54 -2.57 3.22
N ARG A 34 1.43 -2.71 3.96
CA ARG A 34 0.69 -1.57 4.50
C ARG A 34 1.59 -0.68 5.34
N ASP A 35 2.30 -1.25 6.30
CA ASP A 35 3.12 -0.49 7.25
C ASP A 35 4.29 0.20 6.53
N SER A 36 4.88 -0.49 5.56
CA SER A 36 5.93 0.08 4.71
C SER A 36 5.39 1.22 3.83
N LEU A 37 4.19 1.08 3.25
CA LEU A 37 3.57 2.15 2.46
C LEU A 37 3.14 3.35 3.30
N VAL A 38 2.75 3.14 4.56
CA VAL A 38 2.50 4.22 5.52
C VAL A 38 3.80 4.99 5.78
N GLU A 39 4.92 4.29 6.02
CA GLU A 39 6.24 4.92 6.14
C GLU A 39 6.63 5.72 4.88
N VAL A 40 6.48 5.11 3.71
CA VAL A 40 6.75 5.77 2.42
C VAL A 40 5.91 7.02 2.24
N SER A 41 4.64 7.00 2.67
CA SER A 41 3.77 8.16 2.59
C SER A 41 4.32 9.34 3.42
N TYR A 42 4.91 9.06 4.59
CA TYR A 42 5.59 10.10 5.39
C TYR A 42 6.80 10.66 4.66
N PHE A 43 7.66 9.81 4.06
CA PHE A 43 8.81 10.31 3.29
C PHE A 43 8.39 11.15 2.09
N CYS A 44 7.34 10.76 1.37
CA CYS A 44 6.77 11.55 0.29
C CYS A 44 6.29 12.93 0.78
N ALA A 45 5.56 12.97 1.90
CA ALA A 45 5.07 14.21 2.48
C ALA A 45 6.21 15.14 2.91
N LEU A 46 7.22 14.60 3.62
CA LEU A 46 8.41 15.35 4.03
C LEU A 46 9.19 15.87 2.82
N ALA A 47 9.36 15.05 1.78
CA ALA A 47 10.06 15.46 0.56
C ALA A 47 9.34 16.60 -0.18
N ALA A 48 8.00 16.62 -0.12
CA ALA A 48 7.19 17.68 -0.72
C ALA A 48 7.31 19.03 0.00
N VAL A 49 7.70 19.04 1.27
CA VAL A 49 7.90 20.25 2.09
C VAL A 49 9.36 20.48 2.47
N ALA A 50 10.28 19.73 1.86
CA ALA A 50 11.70 19.80 2.17
C ALA A 50 12.28 21.21 1.91
N PRO A 51 13.14 21.73 2.81
CA PRO A 51 13.63 23.10 2.74
C PRO A 51 14.70 23.29 1.65
N THR A 52 15.42 22.23 1.27
CA THR A 52 16.44 22.27 0.21
C THR A 52 16.25 21.14 -0.80
N TYR A 53 16.77 21.34 -2.02
CA TYR A 53 16.73 20.29 -3.06
C TYR A 53 17.50 19.04 -2.62
N ARG A 54 18.50 19.19 -1.74
CA ARG A 54 19.28 18.08 -1.20
C ARG A 54 18.46 17.24 -0.21
N ASP A 55 17.71 17.89 0.68
CA ASP A 55 16.82 17.21 1.61
C ASP A 55 15.70 16.49 0.84
N GLN A 56 15.13 17.15 -0.16
CA GLN A 56 14.14 16.56 -1.07
C GLN A 56 14.70 15.33 -1.78
N HIS A 57 15.92 15.42 -2.30
CA HIS A 57 16.60 14.29 -2.95
C HIS A 57 16.76 13.11 -1.97
N ILE A 58 17.27 13.36 -0.76
CA ILE A 58 17.47 12.31 0.25
C ILE A 58 16.14 11.60 0.57
N LEU A 59 15.09 12.37 0.83
CA LEU A 59 13.78 11.82 1.20
C LEU A 59 13.12 11.09 0.02
N ALA A 60 13.25 11.62 -1.20
CA ALA A 60 12.78 10.94 -2.41
C ALA A 60 13.52 9.63 -2.68
N MET A 61 14.85 9.59 -2.45
CA MET A 61 15.62 8.36 -2.58
C MET A 61 15.28 7.33 -1.48
N ARG A 62 14.86 7.76 -0.28
CA ARG A 62 14.31 6.82 0.72
C ARG A 62 13.03 6.14 0.22
N VAL A 63 12.15 6.87 -0.46
CA VAL A 63 10.97 6.28 -1.12
C VAL A 63 11.39 5.25 -2.16
N VAL A 64 12.35 5.59 -3.03
CA VAL A 64 12.89 4.68 -4.05
C VAL A 64 13.46 3.41 -3.41
N ASN A 65 14.29 3.55 -2.39
CA ASN A 65 14.90 2.42 -1.68
C ASN A 65 13.85 1.47 -1.08
N VAL A 66 12.78 1.99 -0.48
CA VAL A 66 11.71 1.15 0.07
C VAL A 66 10.94 0.43 -1.04
N LEU A 67 10.66 1.09 -2.16
CA LEU A 67 9.90 0.50 -3.25
C LEU A 67 10.68 -0.58 -3.99
N GLU A 68 11.95 -0.36 -4.29
CA GLU A 68 12.78 -1.29 -5.08
C GLU A 68 13.56 -2.30 -4.22
N GLY A 69 13.95 -1.93 -3.00
CA GLY A 69 14.84 -2.72 -2.16
C GLY A 69 16.29 -2.75 -2.64
N SER A 70 17.14 -3.51 -1.94
CA SER A 70 18.59 -3.57 -2.21
C SER A 70 18.97 -4.14 -3.58
N GLY A 71 18.14 -5.00 -4.16
CA GLY A 71 18.28 -5.49 -5.53
C GLY A 71 17.81 -4.52 -6.61
N GLY A 72 17.33 -3.35 -6.21
CA GLY A 72 16.76 -2.33 -7.09
C GLY A 72 17.79 -1.60 -7.95
N PRO A 73 17.44 -1.22 -9.19
CA PRO A 73 18.36 -0.51 -10.10
C PRO A 73 18.76 0.88 -9.62
N HIS A 74 17.93 1.54 -8.78
CA HIS A 74 18.18 2.89 -8.29
C HIS A 74 18.48 2.91 -6.78
N PHE A 75 18.71 1.76 -6.15
CA PHE A 75 18.97 1.66 -4.73
C PHE A 75 20.25 2.44 -4.34
N ASP A 76 20.14 3.32 -3.34
CA ASP A 76 21.29 3.99 -2.72
C ASP A 76 21.56 3.43 -1.31
N PRO A 77 22.59 2.60 -1.11
CA PRO A 77 22.90 1.98 0.18
C PRO A 77 23.25 2.99 1.28
N ARG A 78 23.66 4.22 0.93
CA ARG A 78 24.01 5.27 1.92
C ARG A 78 22.78 5.89 2.56
N LEU A 79 21.62 5.73 1.92
CA LEU A 79 20.34 6.28 2.36
C LEU A 79 19.39 5.20 2.88
N ALA A 80 19.79 3.94 2.80
CA ALA A 80 19.08 2.80 3.37
C ALA A 80 19.46 2.61 4.84
N SER A 81 18.54 2.08 5.64
CA SER A 81 18.80 1.70 7.03
C SER A 81 19.54 0.36 7.11
N GLU A 82 19.19 -0.63 6.28
CA GLU A 82 19.76 -1.99 6.23
C GLU A 82 19.52 -2.63 4.85
N ASP A 83 19.95 -3.89 4.68
CA ASP A 83 19.59 -4.72 3.52
C ASP A 83 18.08 -5.00 3.56
N MET A 84 17.31 -4.25 2.78
CA MET A 84 15.86 -4.23 2.86
C MET A 84 15.21 -4.83 1.61
N PRO A 85 14.21 -5.70 1.75
CA PRO A 85 13.47 -6.20 0.60
C PRO A 85 12.55 -5.11 0.05
N GLY A 86 12.46 -5.02 -1.28
CA GLY A 86 11.62 -4.03 -1.95
C GLY A 86 10.15 -4.41 -1.95
N ILE A 87 9.26 -3.43 -1.80
CA ILE A 87 7.81 -3.67 -1.88
C ILE A 87 7.42 -4.23 -3.26
N LEU A 88 7.94 -3.66 -4.36
CA LEU A 88 7.63 -4.11 -5.72
C LEU A 88 8.01 -5.57 -5.98
N PRO A 89 9.27 -6.01 -5.77
CA PRO A 89 9.63 -7.41 -6.00
C PRO A 89 8.88 -8.38 -5.08
N ARG A 90 8.60 -8.00 -3.83
CA ARG A 90 7.76 -8.83 -2.94
C ARG A 90 6.32 -8.95 -3.43
N LEU A 91 5.73 -7.86 -3.92
CA LEU A 91 4.39 -7.85 -4.48
C LEU A 91 4.30 -8.76 -5.72
N GLU A 92 5.31 -8.70 -6.59
CA GLU A 92 5.38 -9.58 -7.76
C GLU A 92 5.53 -11.05 -7.36
N GLY A 93 6.40 -11.36 -6.40
CA GLY A 93 6.55 -12.72 -5.86
C GLY A 93 5.25 -13.23 -5.24
N LEU A 94 4.56 -12.41 -4.46
CA LEU A 94 3.26 -12.73 -3.86
C LEU A 94 2.21 -13.00 -4.94
N ALA A 95 2.09 -12.13 -5.95
CA ALA A 95 1.13 -12.29 -7.03
C ALA A 95 1.39 -13.59 -7.83
N GLN A 96 2.65 -13.91 -8.10
CA GLN A 96 3.04 -15.16 -8.78
C GLN A 96 2.70 -16.40 -7.94
N ALA A 97 3.02 -16.37 -6.64
CA ALA A 97 2.73 -17.47 -5.74
C ALA A 97 1.22 -17.73 -5.62
N LEU A 98 0.41 -16.66 -5.55
CA LEU A 98 -1.05 -16.77 -5.49
C LEU A 98 -1.67 -17.24 -6.80
N ALA A 99 -1.10 -16.86 -7.95
CA ALA A 99 -1.60 -17.30 -9.25
C ALA A 99 -1.51 -18.82 -9.46
N GLN A 100 -0.48 -19.45 -8.88
CA GLN A 100 -0.23 -20.89 -8.92
C GLN A 100 -1.03 -21.67 -7.87
N ARG A 101 -1.58 -20.99 -6.87
CA ARG A 101 -2.33 -21.62 -5.79
C ARG A 101 -3.75 -21.96 -6.25
N ASP A 102 -4.26 -23.09 -5.75
CA ASP A 102 -5.67 -23.43 -5.90
C ASP A 102 -6.48 -22.64 -4.86
N LEU A 103 -7.15 -21.60 -5.33
CA LEU A 103 -7.94 -20.66 -4.53
C LEU A 103 -9.37 -20.63 -5.08
N PRO A 104 -10.37 -20.32 -4.23
CA PRO A 104 -11.72 -20.04 -4.70
C PRO A 104 -11.70 -19.00 -5.83
N PRO A 105 -12.50 -19.18 -6.91
CA PRO A 105 -12.46 -18.27 -8.08
C PRO A 105 -12.63 -16.80 -7.72
N GLU A 106 -13.57 -16.48 -6.83
CA GLU A 106 -13.83 -15.11 -6.38
C GLU A 106 -12.62 -14.48 -5.67
N ASP A 107 -11.93 -15.24 -4.83
CA ASP A 107 -10.74 -14.74 -4.12
C ASP A 107 -9.56 -14.59 -5.07
N LYS A 108 -9.42 -15.51 -6.03
CA LYS A 108 -8.39 -15.43 -7.07
C LYS A 108 -8.55 -14.18 -7.93
N GLU A 109 -9.78 -13.87 -8.35
CA GLU A 109 -10.09 -12.66 -9.12
C GLU A 109 -9.87 -11.38 -8.29
N ALA A 110 -10.37 -11.35 -7.05
CA ALA A 110 -10.22 -10.19 -6.16
C ALA A 110 -8.74 -9.89 -5.85
N LEU A 111 -7.94 -10.92 -5.59
CA LEU A 111 -6.50 -10.80 -5.38
C LEU A 111 -5.79 -10.32 -6.63
N LYS A 112 -6.06 -10.95 -7.77
CA LYS A 112 -5.45 -10.56 -9.06
C LYS A 112 -5.72 -9.08 -9.34
N PHE A 113 -6.98 -8.67 -9.33
CA PHE A 113 -7.39 -7.30 -9.60
C PHE A 113 -6.70 -6.30 -8.66
N SER A 114 -6.74 -6.57 -7.36
CA SER A 114 -6.20 -5.65 -6.37
C SER A 114 -4.67 -5.56 -6.43
N LEU A 115 -3.96 -6.69 -6.53
CA LEU A 115 -2.51 -6.71 -6.59
C LEU A 115 -1.98 -6.09 -7.90
N GLU A 116 -2.68 -6.27 -9.02
CA GLU A 116 -2.35 -5.60 -10.29
C GLU A 116 -2.46 -4.07 -10.16
N ASN A 117 -3.55 -3.56 -9.59
CA ASN A 117 -3.74 -2.12 -9.37
C ASN A 117 -2.71 -1.55 -8.39
N VAL A 118 -2.46 -2.24 -7.27
CA VAL A 118 -1.40 -1.86 -6.32
C VAL A 118 -0.08 -1.76 -7.05
N ARG A 119 0.30 -2.77 -7.84
CA ARG A 119 1.56 -2.76 -8.61
C ARG A 119 1.65 -1.53 -9.51
N VAL A 120 0.60 -1.25 -10.27
CA VAL A 120 0.55 -0.07 -11.18
C VAL A 120 0.77 1.22 -10.39
N PHE A 121 0.07 1.42 -9.27
CA PHE A 121 0.24 2.61 -8.45
C PHE A 121 1.65 2.71 -7.87
N LEU A 122 2.23 1.61 -7.39
CA LEU A 122 3.59 1.60 -6.87
C LEU A 122 4.64 1.92 -7.95
N SER A 123 4.47 1.42 -9.18
CA SER A 123 5.32 1.78 -10.31
C SER A 123 5.23 3.28 -10.64
N LEU A 124 4.01 3.84 -10.67
CA LEU A 124 3.82 5.27 -10.88
C LEU A 124 4.40 6.12 -9.75
N ALA A 125 4.30 5.64 -8.50
CA ALA A 125 4.93 6.27 -7.34
C ALA A 125 6.45 6.28 -7.45
N LEU A 126 7.06 5.16 -7.85
CA LEU A 126 8.49 5.04 -8.07
C LEU A 126 8.98 6.02 -9.14
N GLU A 127 8.32 6.07 -10.30
CA GLU A 127 8.68 7.02 -11.35
C GLU A 127 8.58 8.48 -10.88
N ALA A 128 7.52 8.81 -10.13
CA ALA A 128 7.34 10.14 -9.57
C ALA A 128 8.41 10.47 -8.52
N ALA A 129 8.78 9.52 -7.68
CA ALA A 129 9.86 9.67 -6.70
C ALA A 129 11.22 9.89 -7.38
N LEU A 130 11.55 9.11 -8.42
CA LEU A 130 12.77 9.30 -9.22
C LEU A 130 12.82 10.68 -9.89
N ARG A 131 11.69 11.17 -10.43
CA ARG A 131 11.59 12.55 -10.95
C ARG A 131 11.80 13.59 -9.85
N GLY A 132 11.27 13.34 -8.65
CA GLY A 132 11.49 14.17 -7.47
C GLY A 132 12.96 14.22 -7.07
N ALA A 133 13.60 13.06 -6.95
CA ALA A 133 15.00 12.90 -6.60
C ALA A 133 15.96 13.56 -7.61
N GLY A 134 15.64 13.48 -8.91
CA GLY A 134 16.44 14.09 -9.97
C GLY A 134 16.23 15.60 -10.13
N SER A 135 15.28 16.21 -9.42
CA SER A 135 14.95 17.63 -9.61
C SER A 135 15.93 18.55 -8.90
N ARG A 136 16.47 19.53 -9.64
CA ARG A 136 17.24 20.65 -9.07
C ARG A 136 16.37 21.86 -8.70
N ARG A 137 15.07 21.80 -8.99
CA ARG A 137 14.10 22.86 -8.69
C ARG A 137 13.12 22.34 -7.64
N LEU A 138 13.18 22.92 -6.44
CA LEU A 138 12.38 22.53 -5.28
C LEU A 138 10.89 22.38 -5.58
N VAL A 139 10.28 23.40 -6.21
CA VAL A 139 8.83 23.38 -6.52
C VAL A 139 8.48 22.23 -7.46
N ARG A 140 9.31 21.98 -8.49
CA ARG A 140 9.07 20.89 -9.44
C ARG A 140 9.21 19.53 -8.78
N GLY A 141 10.25 19.35 -7.96
CA GLY A 141 10.42 18.09 -7.25
C GLY A 141 9.33 17.87 -6.21
N ALA A 142 8.85 18.93 -5.54
CA ALA A 142 7.74 18.85 -4.60
C ALA A 142 6.44 18.41 -5.29
N LEU A 143 6.17 18.89 -6.51
CA LEU A 143 5.03 18.42 -7.31
C LEU A 143 5.15 16.93 -7.63
N SER A 144 6.34 16.45 -8.02
CA SER A 144 6.57 15.02 -8.26
C SER A 144 6.39 14.18 -6.99
N MET A 145 6.85 14.67 -5.83
CA MET A 145 6.65 13.96 -4.56
C MET A 145 5.19 13.95 -4.08
N ARG A 146 4.40 14.98 -4.38
CA ARG A 146 2.94 14.95 -4.16
C ARG A 146 2.23 13.94 -5.06
N GLN A 147 2.69 13.76 -6.30
CA GLN A 147 2.19 12.70 -7.17
C GLN A 147 2.55 11.32 -6.60
N ALA A 148 3.80 11.12 -6.18
CA ALA A 148 4.22 9.88 -5.53
C ALA A 148 3.35 9.59 -4.29
N TYR A 149 3.13 10.59 -3.43
CA TYR A 149 2.24 10.50 -2.27
C TYR A 149 0.82 10.03 -2.67
N ALA A 150 0.22 10.66 -3.69
CA ALA A 150 -1.12 10.30 -4.14
C ALA A 150 -1.19 8.84 -4.66
N PHE A 151 -0.18 8.38 -5.39
CA PHE A 151 -0.11 6.99 -5.86
C PHE A 151 0.10 6.00 -4.71
N ILE A 152 0.90 6.34 -3.71
CA ILE A 152 1.07 5.50 -2.50
C ILE A 152 -0.26 5.38 -1.74
N LEU A 153 -1.01 6.48 -1.59
CA LEU A 153 -2.34 6.43 -0.99
C LEU A 153 -3.33 5.60 -1.82
N ALA A 154 -3.27 5.68 -3.16
CA ALA A 154 -4.07 4.85 -4.04
C ALA A 154 -3.72 3.35 -3.91
N ALA A 155 -2.44 3.01 -3.76
CA ALA A 155 -1.98 1.64 -3.51
C ALA A 155 -2.44 1.12 -2.14
N LEU A 156 -2.40 1.96 -1.10
CA LEU A 156 -2.97 1.61 0.21
C LEU A 156 -4.48 1.35 0.12
N GLY A 157 -5.17 2.08 -0.73
CA GLY A 157 -6.62 2.05 -0.84
C GLY A 157 -7.31 2.84 0.28
N PRO A 158 -8.63 3.02 0.16
CA PRO A 158 -9.41 3.77 1.13
C PRO A 158 -9.46 3.05 2.48
N GLU A 159 -9.68 3.81 3.54
CA GLU A 159 -9.94 3.26 4.88
C GLU A 159 -11.31 2.59 4.95
N ASP A 160 -12.32 3.14 4.25
CA ASP A 160 -13.63 2.53 4.09
C ASP A 160 -13.61 1.52 2.91
N PRO A 161 -13.74 0.20 3.16
CA PRO A 161 -13.74 -0.81 2.12
C PRO A 161 -14.87 -0.64 1.09
N ARG A 162 -15.95 0.06 1.43
CA ARG A 162 -17.07 0.32 0.51
C ARG A 162 -16.69 1.28 -0.62
N LEU A 163 -15.62 2.05 -0.44
CA LEU A 163 -15.08 2.96 -1.44
C LEU A 163 -13.97 2.30 -2.30
N ALA A 164 -13.68 1.01 -2.09
CA ALA A 164 -12.53 0.32 -2.69
C ALA A 164 -12.73 -0.11 -4.15
N TYR A 165 -13.21 0.78 -5.02
CA TYR A 165 -13.49 0.45 -6.42
C TYR A 165 -12.24 0.11 -7.25
N LEU A 166 -11.04 0.52 -6.81
CA LEU A 166 -9.75 0.17 -7.42
C LEU A 166 -8.99 -0.89 -6.61
N GLY A 167 -9.60 -1.46 -5.57
CA GLY A 167 -8.92 -2.34 -4.62
C GLY A 167 -7.93 -1.58 -3.73
N GLY A 168 -6.79 -2.21 -3.45
CA GLY A 168 -5.75 -1.69 -2.57
C GLY A 168 -5.39 -2.66 -1.44
N ILE A 169 -4.34 -2.34 -0.69
CA ILE A 169 -3.87 -3.20 0.42
C ILE A 169 -4.90 -3.26 1.57
N ARG A 170 -5.45 -2.11 2.00
CA ARG A 170 -6.42 -2.08 3.12
C ARG A 170 -7.72 -2.83 2.82
N PRO A 171 -8.35 -2.68 1.63
CA PRO A 171 -9.52 -3.48 1.28
C PRO A 171 -9.26 -4.99 1.27
N LEU A 172 -8.07 -5.42 0.83
CA LEU A 172 -7.68 -6.83 0.90
C LEU A 172 -7.54 -7.30 2.37
N LEU A 173 -6.89 -6.52 3.21
CA LEU A 173 -6.77 -6.82 4.64
C LEU A 173 -8.15 -6.96 5.30
N TYR A 174 -9.08 -6.04 5.00
CA TYR A 174 -10.46 -6.11 5.47
C TYR A 174 -11.19 -7.37 4.99
N ARG A 175 -11.08 -7.69 3.70
CA ARG A 175 -11.70 -8.88 3.10
C ARG A 175 -11.28 -10.16 3.81
N TYR A 176 -10.00 -10.25 4.21
CA TYR A 176 -9.42 -11.45 4.82
C TYR A 176 -9.32 -11.40 6.35
N GLY A 177 -10.04 -10.48 7.03
CA GLY A 177 -10.28 -10.59 8.47
C GLY A 177 -9.50 -9.64 9.37
N LEU A 178 -8.76 -8.67 8.83
CA LEU A 178 -8.15 -7.59 9.64
C LEU A 178 -9.05 -6.35 9.64
N PRO A 179 -9.56 -5.90 10.81
CA PRO A 179 -10.39 -4.70 10.88
C PRO A 179 -9.58 -3.46 10.44
N PRO A 180 -10.25 -2.39 9.98
CA PRO A 180 -9.57 -1.14 9.69
C PRO A 180 -8.92 -0.62 10.98
N THR A 181 -7.64 -0.27 10.90
CA THR A 181 -6.95 0.44 11.97
C THR A 181 -7.51 1.87 12.05
N PRO A 182 -7.90 2.37 13.24
CA PRO A 182 -8.43 3.72 13.41
C PRO A 182 -7.40 4.81 13.12
#